data_AF-A0AAW2PLF4-F1
#
_entry.id   AF-A0AAW2PLF4-F1
#
_cell.length_a   1.000
_cell.length_b   1.000
_cell.length_c   1.000
_cell.angle_alpha   90.00
_cell.angle_beta   90.00
_cell.angle_gamma   90.00
#
_symmetry.space_group_name_H-M   'P 1'
#
loop_
_entity.id
_entity.type
_entity.pdbx_description
1 polymer ?
#
loop_
_entity_poly.entity_id
_entity_poly.type
_entity_poly.pdbx_seq_one_letter_code
_entity_poly.pdbx_strand_id
1 'polypeptide(L)'
;MGPRRGVVTRFSSVATNMVDQEPESPRRAASPSERAAIPEDENSQLRETVVNLEEKVSYLETEITMLSSKLDGCWHVIQELAGAFGGGGIADMRRDMEQMLIQIGLLQRAVSNAPVVAHDAGARLRIPEPKAYSGAHDAKEVENFLFNIEQYFLAANVQDEARNVSIVTMYLTGDAKLW
;
A
#
# COMPACT_ATOMS: atom_id res chain seq x y z
N MET A 1 45.97 72.14 -34.29
CA MET A 1 46.62 71.53 -35.47
C MET A 1 47.72 72.46 -35.95
N GLY A 2 48.99 72.05 -35.81
CA GLY A 2 50.16 72.79 -36.27
C GLY A 2 51.38 72.56 -35.36
N PRO A 3 52.61 72.41 -35.92
CA PRO A 3 53.49 71.29 -35.58
C PRO A 3 54.96 71.73 -35.29
N ARG A 4 55.89 70.75 -35.30
CA ARG A 4 57.36 70.86 -35.54
C ARG A 4 58.18 71.15 -34.29
N ARG A 5 59.40 70.64 -34.07
CA ARG A 5 60.49 70.02 -34.85
C ARG A 5 61.36 69.33 -33.78
N GLY A 6 62.03 68.20 -34.02
CA GLY A 6 63.28 68.21 -34.75
C GLY A 6 64.13 67.01 -34.30
N VAL A 7 64.68 66.34 -35.30
CA VAL A 7 65.60 65.22 -35.26
C VAL A 7 66.96 65.66 -34.72
N VAL A 8 67.61 64.87 -33.84
CA VAL A 8 69.07 64.70 -33.85
C VAL A 8 69.43 63.26 -33.48
N THR A 9 70.06 62.62 -34.45
CA THR A 9 70.75 61.33 -34.43
C THR A 9 72.17 61.52 -33.90
N ARG A 10 72.72 60.58 -33.09
CA ARG A 10 74.05 59.97 -33.34
C ARG A 10 74.45 58.86 -32.34
N PHE A 11 74.63 57.68 -32.92
CA PHE A 11 75.60 56.61 -32.71
C PHE A 11 76.76 56.81 -31.72
N SER A 12 77.02 55.79 -30.89
CA SER A 12 78.24 54.93 -30.89
C SER A 12 78.28 54.14 -29.56
N SER A 13 78.00 52.84 -29.55
CA SER A 13 78.94 51.71 -29.64
C SER A 13 79.86 51.49 -28.42
N VAL A 14 79.56 50.39 -27.71
CA VAL A 14 80.45 49.37 -27.08
C VAL A 14 81.67 49.85 -26.28
N ALA A 15 81.68 49.55 -24.96
CA ALA A 15 82.55 48.51 -24.36
C ALA A 15 82.33 48.43 -22.84
N THR A 16 81.98 47.23 -22.39
CA THR A 16 82.53 46.48 -21.24
C THR A 16 82.95 47.26 -20.00
N ASN A 17 82.29 47.00 -18.86
CA ASN A 17 82.99 46.66 -17.62
C ASN A 17 82.09 45.85 -16.68
N MET A 18 82.65 44.74 -16.23
CA MET A 18 82.07 43.73 -15.35
C MET A 18 82.18 44.17 -13.88
N VAL A 19 81.39 43.48 -13.05
CA VAL A 19 81.57 43.26 -11.60
C VAL A 19 81.02 44.35 -10.67
N ASP A 20 79.80 44.13 -10.17
CA ASP A 20 79.60 43.70 -8.77
C ASP A 20 78.16 43.23 -8.58
N GLN A 21 77.99 41.97 -8.18
CA GLN A 21 76.71 41.28 -8.03
C GLN A 21 76.47 41.08 -6.53
N GLU A 22 75.57 41.87 -5.97
CA GLU A 22 75.10 41.74 -4.58
C GLU A 22 74.04 40.62 -4.50
N PRO A 23 74.09 39.69 -3.54
CA PRO A 23 73.23 38.52 -3.55
C PRO A 23 71.83 38.82 -2.97
N GLU A 24 70.79 38.63 -3.79
CA GLU A 24 69.41 38.51 -3.29
C GLU A 24 69.30 37.32 -2.33
N SER A 25 68.76 37.57 -1.14
CA SER A 25 68.43 36.54 -0.16
C SER A 25 67.33 35.59 -0.68
N PRO A 26 67.49 34.26 -0.64
CA PRO A 26 66.48 33.35 -1.14
C PRO A 26 65.26 33.34 -0.21
N ARG A 27 64.06 33.57 -0.76
CA ARG A 27 62.80 33.19 -0.12
C ARG A 27 62.92 31.74 0.31
N ARG A 28 62.76 31.48 1.60
CA ARG A 28 62.73 30.14 2.20
C ARG A 28 61.59 29.35 1.54
N ALA A 29 61.90 28.62 0.48
CA ALA A 29 61.00 27.63 -0.07
C ALA A 29 60.80 26.57 1.02
N ALA A 30 59.57 26.44 1.49
CA ALA A 30 59.19 25.32 2.34
C ALA A 30 59.57 24.03 1.61
N SER A 31 60.29 23.14 2.29
CA SER A 31 60.76 21.87 1.75
C SER A 31 59.58 21.08 1.16
N PRO A 32 59.68 20.52 -0.07
CA PRO A 32 58.61 19.71 -0.69
C PRO A 32 58.26 18.42 0.06
N SER A 33 59.00 18.07 1.12
CA SER A 33 58.97 16.74 1.75
C SER A 33 57.89 16.56 2.81
N GLU A 34 57.34 17.62 3.40
CA GLU A 34 56.35 17.51 4.51
C GLU A 34 54.89 17.63 4.05
N ARG A 35 54.64 17.97 2.78
CA ARG A 35 53.28 18.21 2.26
C ARG A 35 52.63 17.00 1.59
N ALA A 36 53.36 15.92 1.35
CA ALA A 36 52.92 14.84 0.46
C ALA A 36 52.41 13.57 1.18
N ALA A 37 52.74 13.33 2.45
CA ALA A 37 52.59 11.99 3.03
C ALA A 37 51.23 11.69 3.72
N ILE A 38 50.45 12.71 4.10
CA ILE A 38 49.19 12.57 4.84
C ILE A 38 47.92 12.61 3.96
N PRO A 39 47.80 13.46 2.91
CA PRO A 39 46.55 13.56 2.16
C PRO A 39 46.27 12.35 1.26
N GLU A 40 47.27 11.52 0.93
CA GLU A 40 47.06 10.32 0.10
C GLU A 40 46.40 9.16 0.86
N ASP A 41 46.62 9.04 2.16
CA ASP A 41 46.05 7.99 3.02
C ASP A 41 44.54 8.21 3.22
N GLU A 42 44.14 9.44 3.58
CA GLU A 42 42.73 9.83 3.65
C GLU A 42 42.04 9.75 2.27
N ASN A 43 42.75 10.11 1.17
CA ASN A 43 42.20 9.94 -0.18
C ASN A 43 41.97 8.47 -0.53
N SER A 44 42.88 7.59 -0.10
CA SER A 44 42.79 6.14 -0.31
C SER A 44 41.63 5.55 0.48
N GLN A 45 41.47 5.96 1.74
CA GLN A 45 40.36 5.55 2.59
C GLN A 45 39.02 6.07 2.06
N LEU A 46 38.94 7.31 1.59
CA LEU A 46 37.75 7.85 0.94
C LEU A 46 37.39 7.05 -0.31
N ARG A 47 38.37 6.71 -1.16
CA ARG A 47 38.13 5.88 -2.35
C ARG A 47 37.57 4.51 -2.00
N GLU A 48 38.11 3.87 -0.99
CA GLU A 48 37.60 2.58 -0.51
C GLU A 48 36.16 2.68 -0.01
N THR A 49 35.83 3.74 0.76
CA THR A 49 34.44 3.95 1.22
C THR A 49 33.47 4.23 0.08
N VAL A 50 33.89 4.98 -0.94
CA VAL A 50 33.07 5.25 -2.14
C VAL A 50 32.80 3.95 -2.89
N VAL A 51 33.81 3.11 -3.09
CA VAL A 51 33.64 1.80 -3.74
C VAL A 51 32.66 0.91 -2.96
N ASN A 52 32.79 0.84 -1.63
CA ASN A 52 31.86 0.08 -0.79
C ASN A 52 30.43 0.62 -0.88
N LEU A 53 30.26 1.95 -0.88
CA LEU A 53 28.95 2.57 -1.06
C LEU A 53 28.37 2.31 -2.46
N GLU A 54 29.18 2.32 -3.51
CA GLU A 54 28.78 1.96 -4.87
C GLU A 54 28.29 0.51 -4.94
N GLU A 55 28.98 -0.43 -4.29
CA GLU A 55 28.54 -1.83 -4.19
C GLU A 55 27.20 -1.96 -3.44
N LYS A 56 27.03 -1.23 -2.34
CA LYS A 56 25.78 -1.23 -1.56
C LYS A 56 24.62 -0.59 -2.34
N VAL A 57 24.87 0.48 -3.08
CA VAL A 57 23.87 1.10 -3.97
C VAL A 57 23.47 0.13 -5.05
N SER A 58 24.45 -0.52 -5.71
CA SER A 58 24.20 -1.56 -6.71
C SER A 58 23.34 -2.70 -6.13
N TYR A 59 23.67 -3.21 -4.95
CA TYR A 59 22.87 -4.22 -4.27
C TYR A 59 21.43 -3.74 -4.02
N LEU A 60 21.25 -2.55 -3.45
CA LEU A 60 19.92 -2.02 -3.17
C LEU A 60 19.10 -1.78 -4.45
N GLU A 61 19.72 -1.34 -5.54
CA GLU A 61 19.08 -1.21 -6.84
C GLU A 61 18.58 -2.57 -7.37
N THR A 62 19.39 -3.62 -7.24
CA THR A 62 18.97 -4.98 -7.61
C THR A 62 17.82 -5.49 -6.73
N GLU A 63 17.83 -5.19 -5.44
CA GLU A 63 16.76 -5.61 -4.53
C GLU A 63 15.45 -4.86 -4.82
N ILE A 64 15.51 -3.55 -5.08
CA ILE A 64 14.35 -2.73 -5.46
C ILE A 64 13.73 -3.24 -6.76
N THR A 65 14.54 -3.56 -7.77
CA THR A 65 14.02 -4.11 -9.03
C THR A 65 13.38 -5.49 -8.83
N MET A 66 13.97 -6.35 -8.00
CA MET A 66 13.39 -7.64 -7.64
C MET A 66 12.05 -7.49 -6.90
N LEU A 67 11.99 -6.61 -5.90
CA LEU A 67 10.77 -6.34 -5.14
C LEU A 67 9.67 -5.73 -6.01
N SER A 68 10.04 -4.85 -6.94
CA SER A 68 9.08 -4.27 -7.90
C SER A 68 8.49 -5.36 -8.80
N SER A 69 9.33 -6.28 -9.31
CA SER A 69 8.85 -7.44 -10.08
C SER A 69 7.94 -8.37 -9.27
N LYS A 70 8.25 -8.61 -7.98
CA LYS A 70 7.37 -9.39 -7.09
C LYS A 70 6.02 -8.69 -6.87
N LEU A 71 6.04 -7.37 -6.66
CA LEU A 71 4.83 -6.57 -6.48
C LEU A 71 3.95 -6.59 -7.74
N ASP A 72 4.56 -6.46 -8.92
CA ASP A 72 3.85 -6.60 -10.19
C ASP A 72 3.21 -7.98 -10.33
N GLY A 73 3.91 -9.05 -9.93
CA GLY A 73 3.36 -10.40 -9.90
C GLY A 73 2.14 -10.52 -8.99
N CYS A 74 2.21 -9.96 -7.77
CA CYS A 74 1.06 -9.92 -6.86
C CYS A 74 -0.12 -9.13 -7.43
N TRP A 75 0.14 -8.00 -8.09
CA TRP A 75 -0.90 -7.20 -8.73
C TRP A 75 -1.65 -7.98 -9.81
N HIS A 76 -0.92 -8.72 -10.67
CA HIS A 76 -1.53 -9.55 -11.71
C HIS A 76 -2.45 -10.63 -11.13
N VAL A 77 -2.00 -11.34 -10.08
CA VAL A 77 -2.82 -12.36 -9.40
C VAL A 77 -4.09 -11.76 -8.80
N ILE A 78 -3.99 -10.60 -8.15
CA ILE A 78 -5.16 -9.89 -7.60
C ILE A 78 -6.13 -9.52 -8.71
N GLN A 79 -5.63 -9.04 -9.86
CA GLN A 79 -6.47 -8.64 -10.98
C GLN A 79 -7.17 -9.84 -11.64
N GLU A 80 -6.49 -10.99 -11.76
CA GLU A 80 -7.10 -12.22 -12.24
C GLU A 80 -8.19 -12.74 -11.29
N LEU A 81 -7.92 -12.75 -9.98
CA LEU A 81 -8.91 -13.10 -8.97
C LEU A 81 -10.11 -12.14 -9.01
N ALA A 82 -9.85 -10.84 -9.08
CA ALA A 82 -10.90 -9.84 -9.21
C ALA A 82 -11.72 -10.02 -10.49
N GLY A 83 -11.12 -10.46 -11.60
CA GLY A 83 -11.84 -10.82 -12.82
C GLY A 83 -12.74 -12.04 -12.65
N ALA A 84 -12.20 -13.11 -12.06
CA ALA A 84 -12.93 -14.37 -11.83
C ALA A 84 -14.14 -14.20 -10.89
N PHE A 85 -13.99 -13.40 -9.84
CA PHE A 85 -15.02 -13.22 -8.81
C PHE A 85 -15.88 -11.96 -9.01
N GLY A 86 -15.33 -10.89 -9.60
CA GLY A 86 -16.00 -9.60 -9.76
C GLY A 86 -16.63 -9.35 -11.14
N GLY A 87 -16.17 -10.01 -12.20
CA GLY A 87 -16.53 -9.66 -13.58
C GLY A 87 -17.89 -10.13 -14.08
N GLY A 88 -18.49 -11.14 -13.44
CA GLY A 88 -19.78 -11.67 -13.92
C GLY A 88 -20.16 -13.03 -13.35
N GLY A 89 -19.21 -13.85 -12.92
CA GLY A 89 -19.50 -15.22 -12.45
C GLY A 89 -20.57 -15.29 -11.36
N ILE A 90 -20.50 -14.44 -10.34
CA ILE A 90 -21.53 -14.36 -9.29
C ILE A 90 -22.86 -13.81 -9.84
N ALA A 91 -22.82 -12.82 -10.74
CA ALA A 91 -24.01 -12.23 -11.32
C ALA A 91 -24.74 -13.20 -12.28
N ASP A 92 -23.98 -14.01 -13.01
CA ASP A 92 -24.48 -15.05 -13.91
C ASP A 92 -25.04 -16.23 -13.10
N MET A 93 -24.33 -16.70 -12.07
CA MET A 93 -24.86 -17.70 -11.13
C MET A 93 -26.17 -17.23 -10.48
N ARG A 94 -26.26 -15.95 -10.10
CA ARG A 94 -27.50 -15.38 -9.56
C ARG A 94 -28.63 -15.37 -10.60
N ARG A 95 -28.34 -14.99 -11.85
CA ARG A 95 -29.33 -15.01 -12.94
C ARG A 95 -29.81 -16.44 -13.23
N ASP A 96 -28.91 -17.41 -13.22
CA ASP A 96 -29.25 -18.83 -13.42
C ASP A 96 -30.13 -19.35 -12.28
N MET A 97 -29.83 -18.97 -11.03
CA MET A 97 -30.66 -19.30 -9.87
C MET A 97 -32.07 -18.70 -9.98
N GLU A 98 -32.18 -17.44 -10.39
CA GLU A 98 -33.48 -16.78 -10.65
C GLU A 98 -34.28 -17.50 -11.76
N GLN A 99 -33.62 -17.87 -12.86
CA GLN A 99 -34.27 -18.64 -13.92
C GLN A 99 -34.74 -20.02 -13.45
N MET A 100 -33.94 -20.71 -12.66
CA MET A 100 -34.29 -22.03 -12.13
C MET A 100 -35.50 -21.95 -11.18
N LEU A 101 -35.56 -20.93 -10.34
CA LEU A 101 -36.72 -20.69 -9.47
C LEU A 101 -38.00 -20.48 -10.28
N ILE A 102 -37.93 -19.72 -11.38
CA ILE A 102 -39.06 -19.55 -12.29
C ILE A 102 -39.48 -20.90 -12.88
N GLN A 103 -38.54 -21.70 -13.40
CA GLN A 103 -38.83 -23.00 -14.00
C GLN A 103 -39.49 -23.96 -13.00
N ILE A 104 -38.99 -24.03 -11.77
CA ILE A 104 -39.57 -24.85 -10.70
C ILE A 104 -41.01 -24.41 -10.43
N GLY A 105 -41.29 -23.11 -10.32
CA GLY A 105 -42.65 -22.60 -10.14
C GLY A 105 -43.59 -22.95 -11.30
N LEU A 106 -43.10 -22.90 -12.54
CA LEU A 106 -43.85 -23.33 -13.72
C LEU A 106 -44.19 -24.82 -13.70
N LEU A 107 -43.21 -25.67 -13.35
CA LEU A 107 -43.39 -27.12 -13.27
C LEU A 107 -44.34 -27.51 -12.12
N GLN A 108 -44.17 -26.92 -10.93
CA GLN A 108 -45.08 -27.14 -9.81
C GLN A 108 -46.52 -26.78 -10.19
N ARG A 109 -46.73 -25.65 -10.88
CA ARG A 109 -48.04 -25.24 -11.36
C ARG A 109 -48.64 -26.21 -12.38
N ALA A 110 -47.83 -26.72 -13.31
CA ALA A 110 -48.27 -27.70 -14.30
C ALA A 110 -48.68 -29.03 -13.66
N VAL A 111 -47.99 -29.44 -12.59
CA VAL A 111 -48.32 -30.65 -11.83
C VAL A 111 -49.54 -30.47 -10.93
N SER A 112 -49.77 -29.27 -10.39
CA SER A 112 -50.86 -29.02 -9.42
C SER A 112 -52.21 -28.61 -10.02
N ASN A 113 -52.33 -28.36 -11.34
CA ASN A 113 -53.56 -27.87 -12.00
C ASN A 113 -54.19 -26.62 -11.33
N ALA A 114 -53.38 -25.75 -10.70
CA ALA A 114 -53.85 -24.57 -9.98
C ALA A 114 -53.97 -23.34 -10.92
N PRO A 115 -55.04 -22.52 -10.79
CA PRO A 115 -55.21 -21.30 -11.59
C PRO A 115 -54.13 -20.26 -11.26
N VAL A 116 -53.88 -19.34 -12.21
CA VAL A 116 -52.90 -18.25 -12.11
C VAL A 116 -53.28 -17.30 -10.97
N VAL A 117 -52.88 -17.63 -9.77
CA VAL A 117 -52.67 -16.65 -8.71
C VAL A 117 -51.26 -16.15 -8.92
N ALA A 118 -51.11 -14.83 -9.10
CA ALA A 118 -49.82 -14.17 -9.08
C ALA A 118 -49.03 -14.76 -7.90
N HIS A 119 -47.84 -15.31 -8.18
CA HIS A 119 -46.95 -15.75 -7.13
C HIS A 119 -46.79 -14.54 -6.22
N ASP A 120 -47.43 -14.57 -5.06
CA ASP A 120 -47.08 -13.68 -4.00
C ASP A 120 -45.62 -14.03 -3.72
N ALA A 121 -44.71 -13.13 -4.10
CA ALA A 121 -43.32 -13.18 -3.67
C ALA A 121 -43.22 -13.11 -2.13
N GLY A 122 -44.36 -13.00 -1.44
CA GLY A 122 -44.59 -13.15 -0.02
C GLY A 122 -45.03 -14.54 0.46
N ALA A 123 -44.70 -15.66 -0.21
CA ALA A 123 -44.47 -16.91 0.52
C ALA A 123 -43.21 -16.77 1.40
N ARG A 124 -43.23 -15.78 2.30
CA ARG A 124 -42.33 -15.60 3.41
C ARG A 124 -42.40 -16.93 4.15
N LEU A 125 -41.38 -17.77 3.97
CA LEU A 125 -41.11 -18.89 4.86
C LEU A 125 -41.37 -18.35 6.26
N ARG A 126 -42.41 -18.86 6.93
CA ARG A 126 -42.72 -18.39 8.28
C ARG A 126 -41.49 -18.68 9.12
N ILE A 127 -40.75 -17.63 9.45
CA ILE A 127 -39.56 -17.74 10.26
C ILE A 127 -40.05 -18.26 11.61
N PRO A 128 -39.56 -19.42 12.06
CA PRO A 128 -39.94 -19.95 13.36
C PRO A 128 -39.60 -18.92 14.44
N GLU A 129 -40.57 -18.60 15.29
CA GLU A 129 -40.33 -17.69 16.41
C GLU A 129 -39.39 -18.35 17.44
N PRO A 130 -38.39 -17.61 17.96
CA PRO A 130 -37.45 -18.13 18.93
C PRO A 130 -38.14 -18.38 20.28
N LYS A 131 -37.62 -19.35 21.02
CA LYS A 131 -38.12 -19.69 22.35
C LYS A 131 -37.75 -18.58 23.35
N ALA A 132 -38.71 -18.14 24.16
CA ALA A 132 -38.47 -17.17 25.22
C ALA A 132 -37.60 -17.75 26.36
N TYR A 133 -36.77 -16.90 26.97
CA TYR A 133 -35.93 -17.24 28.11
C TYR A 133 -36.50 -16.64 29.40
N SER A 134 -36.52 -17.44 30.47
CA SER A 134 -37.21 -17.09 31.74
C SER A 134 -36.27 -16.72 32.89
N GLY A 135 -34.94 -16.80 32.69
CA GLY A 135 -33.96 -16.52 33.74
C GLY A 135 -33.39 -17.75 34.43
N ALA A 136 -33.45 -18.93 33.80
CA ALA A 136 -32.87 -20.14 34.37
C ALA A 136 -31.36 -20.00 34.58
N HIS A 137 -30.88 -20.34 35.78
CA HIS A 137 -29.45 -20.35 36.14
C HIS A 137 -28.72 -21.57 35.55
N ASP A 138 -28.95 -21.85 34.27
CA ASP A 138 -28.27 -22.89 33.49
C ASP A 138 -27.59 -22.23 32.28
N ALA A 139 -26.26 -22.36 32.21
CA ALA A 139 -25.46 -21.83 31.11
C ALA A 139 -25.92 -22.39 29.75
N LYS A 140 -26.36 -23.64 29.70
CA LYS A 140 -26.84 -24.28 28.47
C LYS A 140 -28.13 -23.64 27.98
N GLU A 141 -29.03 -23.25 28.87
CA GLU A 141 -30.29 -22.61 28.48
C GLU A 141 -30.06 -21.19 27.95
N VAL A 142 -29.12 -20.45 28.56
CA VAL A 142 -28.68 -19.14 28.07
C VAL A 142 -28.05 -19.25 26.67
N GLU A 143 -27.14 -20.20 26.48
CA GLU A 143 -26.47 -20.42 25.20
C GLU A 143 -27.47 -20.81 24.10
N ASN A 144 -28.42 -21.70 24.39
CA ASN A 144 -29.49 -22.06 23.46
C ASN A 144 -30.39 -20.88 23.11
N PHE A 145 -30.69 -20.00 24.08
CA PHE A 145 -31.48 -18.80 23.82
C PHE A 145 -30.77 -17.85 22.86
N LEU A 146 -29.50 -17.54 23.14
CA LEU A 146 -28.68 -16.66 22.28
C LEU A 146 -28.57 -17.23 20.87
N PHE A 147 -28.24 -18.53 20.74
CA PHE A 147 -28.15 -19.18 19.45
C PHE A 147 -29.46 -19.08 18.65
N ASN A 148 -30.61 -19.36 19.27
CA ASN A 148 -31.91 -19.27 18.59
C ASN A 148 -32.26 -17.84 18.14
N ILE A 149 -31.92 -16.84 18.95
CA ILE A 149 -32.13 -15.42 18.64
C ILE A 149 -31.24 -14.97 17.48
N GLU A 150 -29.97 -15.37 17.46
CA GLU A 150 -29.05 -15.08 16.35
C GLU A 150 -29.55 -15.69 15.04
N GLN A 151 -29.95 -16.98 15.07
CA GLN A 151 -30.52 -17.63 13.89
C GLN A 151 -31.81 -16.95 13.42
N TYR A 152 -32.64 -16.47 14.35
CA TYR A 152 -33.83 -15.69 14.01
C TYR A 152 -33.48 -14.40 13.28
N PHE A 153 -32.47 -13.63 13.73
CA PHE A 153 -32.06 -12.40 13.05
C PHE A 153 -31.50 -12.65 11.66
N LEU A 154 -30.71 -13.72 11.50
CA LEU A 154 -30.20 -14.14 10.19
C LEU A 154 -31.35 -14.51 9.25
N ALA A 155 -32.33 -15.28 9.72
CA ALA A 155 -33.49 -15.67 8.91
C ALA A 155 -34.44 -14.49 8.61
N ALA A 156 -34.57 -13.55 9.55
CA ALA A 156 -35.41 -12.36 9.42
C ALA A 156 -34.73 -11.19 8.70
N ASN A 157 -33.44 -11.34 8.33
CA ASN A 157 -32.60 -10.31 7.74
C ASN A 157 -32.64 -8.99 8.53
N VAL A 158 -32.59 -9.07 9.86
CA VAL A 158 -32.55 -7.89 10.73
C VAL A 158 -31.08 -7.48 10.92
N GLN A 159 -30.70 -6.36 10.31
CA GLN A 159 -29.33 -5.84 10.32
C GLN A 159 -29.14 -4.65 11.29
N ASP A 160 -30.21 -4.18 11.92
CA ASP A 160 -30.20 -3.02 12.82
C ASP A 160 -30.02 -3.49 14.27
N GLU A 161 -28.90 -3.11 14.89
CA GLU A 161 -28.54 -3.49 16.25
C GLU A 161 -29.54 -2.96 17.29
N ALA A 162 -30.06 -1.74 17.12
CA ALA A 162 -31.07 -1.18 18.03
C ALA A 162 -32.37 -1.99 17.97
N ARG A 163 -32.74 -2.45 16.76
CA ARG A 163 -33.89 -3.32 16.54
C ARG A 163 -33.65 -4.72 17.10
N ASN A 164 -32.44 -5.24 17.01
CA ASN A 164 -32.08 -6.54 17.60
C ASN A 164 -32.28 -6.52 19.12
N VAL A 165 -31.76 -5.52 19.82
CA VAL A 165 -31.93 -5.38 21.28
C VAL A 165 -33.42 -5.31 21.66
N SER A 166 -34.22 -4.54 20.91
CA SER A 166 -35.66 -4.47 21.13
C SER A 166 -36.34 -5.84 20.96
N ILE A 167 -35.95 -6.62 19.95
CA ILE A 167 -36.52 -7.94 19.69
C ILE A 167 -36.08 -8.93 20.78
N VAL A 168 -34.80 -8.97 21.16
CA VAL A 168 -34.31 -9.85 22.23
C VAL A 168 -35.10 -9.61 23.52
N THR A 169 -35.35 -8.33 23.86
CA THR A 169 -36.13 -7.94 25.04
C THR A 169 -37.56 -8.48 25.02
N MET A 170 -38.16 -8.66 23.84
CA MET A 170 -39.51 -9.25 23.70
C MET A 170 -39.53 -10.75 24.05
N TYR A 171 -38.39 -11.44 23.91
CA TYR A 171 -38.25 -12.86 24.22
C TYR A 171 -37.64 -13.12 25.62
N LEU A 172 -37.42 -12.08 26.42
CA LEU A 172 -37.12 -12.20 27.84
C LEU A 172 -38.42 -12.22 28.66
N THR A 173 -38.49 -13.17 29.59
CA THR A 173 -39.66 -13.42 30.44
C THR A 173 -39.20 -13.74 31.86
N GLY A 174 -40.14 -13.78 32.81
CA GLY A 174 -39.83 -14.13 34.20
C GLY A 174 -38.78 -13.20 34.82
N ASP A 175 -37.86 -13.79 35.57
CA ASP A 175 -36.81 -13.04 36.26
C ASP A 175 -35.84 -12.41 35.26
N ALA A 176 -35.58 -13.04 34.10
CA ALA A 176 -34.70 -12.48 33.07
C ALA A 176 -35.14 -11.12 32.53
N LYS A 177 -36.43 -10.76 32.64
CA LYS A 177 -36.93 -9.45 32.21
C LYS A 177 -36.68 -8.35 33.24
N LEU A 178 -36.34 -8.71 34.48
CA LEU A 178 -36.14 -7.80 35.61
C LEU A 178 -34.67 -7.42 35.83
N TRP A 179 -33.75 -8.13 35.18
CA TRP A 179 -32.32 -7.84 35.17
C TRP A 179 -31.97 -6.86 34.04
#